data_AF-A0AAW4QCZ5-F1
#
_entry.id   AF-A0AAW4QCZ5-F1
#
_cell.length_a   1.000
_cell.length_b   1.000
_cell.length_c   1.000
_cell.angle_alpha   90.00
_cell.angle_beta   90.00
_cell.angle_gamma   90.00
#
_symmetry.space_group_name_H-M   'P 1'
#
loop_
_entity.id
_entity.type
_entity.pdbx_description
1 polymer ?
#
loop_
_entity_poly.entity_id
_entity_poly.type
_entity_poly.pdbx_seq_one_letter_code
_entity_poly.pdbx_strand_id
1 'polypeptide(L)' 'MNAPKTDEMQFAGFQSTDAAKAHRAQHGGWIFVSEQGGSTWFAPAFTPSVIFSHHVTKGLSGKLI' A
#
# COMPACT_ATOMS: atom_id res chain seq x y z
N MET A 1 28.04 -12.41 7.55
CA MET A 1 26.77 -11.89 8.08
C MET A 1 25.96 -11.46 6.87
N ASN A 2 24.99 -12.26 6.43
CA ASN A 2 24.16 -11.90 5.28
C ASN A 2 23.06 -10.97 5.79
N ALA A 3 23.19 -9.68 5.52
CA ALA A 3 22.06 -8.76 5.66
C ALA A 3 20.96 -9.26 4.69
N PRO A 4 19.71 -9.44 5.13
CA PRO A 4 18.63 -9.72 4.19
C PRO A 4 18.60 -8.59 3.16
N LYS A 5 18.73 -8.96 1.88
CA LYS A 5 18.59 -8.04 0.75
C LYS A 5 17.23 -7.37 0.89
N THR A 6 17.25 -6.04 0.89
CA THR A 6 16.10 -5.14 0.99
C THR A 6 15.26 -5.23 -0.29
N ASP A 7 14.68 -6.40 -0.54
CA ASP A 7 13.76 -6.69 -1.65
C ASP A 7 12.31 -6.63 -1.19
N GLU A 8 12.04 -5.91 -0.11
CA GLU A 8 10.67 -5.72 0.35
C GLU A 8 10.15 -4.41 -0.27
N MET A 9 9.62 -4.52 -1.48
CA MET A 9 8.56 -3.62 -1.93
C MET A 9 7.36 -3.83 -0.98
N GLN A 10 7.41 -3.20 0.20
CA GLN A 10 6.49 -3.44 1.30
C GLN A 10 5.11 -2.86 1.00
N PHE A 11 4.08 -3.71 1.13
CA PHE A 11 2.68 -3.29 1.19
C PHE A 11 2.00 -4.00 2.36
N ALA A 12 0.96 -3.39 2.90
CA ALA A 12 0.22 -3.93 4.03
C ALA A 12 -1.28 -3.66 3.87
N GLY A 13 -2.11 -4.69 4.09
CA GLY A 13 -3.57 -4.57 4.08
C GLY A 13 -4.12 -4.13 5.42
N PHE A 14 -5.15 -3.29 5.40
CA PHE A 14 -5.84 -2.76 6.56
C PHE A 14 -7.35 -2.87 6.36
N GLN A 15 -8.05 -3.24 7.43
CA GLN A 15 -9.52 -3.31 7.41
C GLN A 15 -10.17 -1.92 7.44
N SER A 16 -9.45 -0.90 7.91
CA SER A 16 -9.91 0.49 7.97
C SER A 16 -8.89 1.43 7.34
N THR A 17 -9.39 2.44 6.61
CA THR A 17 -8.60 3.52 6.05
C THR A 17 -7.85 4.31 7.13
N ASP A 18 -8.43 4.44 8.33
CA ASP A 18 -7.79 5.20 9.41
C ASP A 18 -6.58 4.48 9.99
N ALA A 19 -6.62 3.14 10.06
CA ALA A 19 -5.46 2.34 10.44
C ALA A 19 -4.34 2.46 9.38
N ALA A 20 -4.70 2.44 8.10
CA ALA A 20 -3.74 2.67 7.01
C ALA A 20 -3.12 4.08 7.06
N LYS A 21 -3.92 5.11 7.38
CA LYS A 21 -3.43 6.49 7.57
C LYS A 21 -2.49 6.61 8.75
N ALA A 22 -2.79 5.97 9.88
CA ALA A 22 -1.91 5.96 11.05
C ALA A 22 -0.56 5.30 10.73
N HIS A 23 -0.57 4.20 9.97
CA HIS A 23 0.65 3.55 9.49
C HIS A 23 1.44 4.46 8.53
N ARG A 24 0.76 5.06 7.54
CA ARG A 24 1.38 6.02 6.61
C ARG A 24 1.99 7.22 7.33
N ALA A 25 1.38 7.71 8.40
CA ALA A 25 1.93 8.83 9.17
C ALA A 25 3.31 8.51 9.77
N GLN A 26 3.60 7.23 10.03
CA GLN A 26 4.88 6.77 10.59
C GLN A 26 5.89 6.37 9.51
N HIS A 27 5.41 5.83 8.38
CA HIS A 27 6.27 5.22 7.34
C HIS A 27 6.30 5.97 6.00
N GLY A 28 5.48 7.01 5.83
CA GLY A 28 5.24 7.68 4.55
C GLY A 28 4.48 6.79 3.57
N GLY A 29 4.57 7.11 2.27
CA GLY A 29 4.05 6.25 1.20
C GLY A 29 2.60 6.57 0.80
N TRP A 30 1.94 5.57 0.22
CA TRP A 30 0.65 5.70 -0.45
C TRP A 30 -0.38 4.76 0.15
N ILE A 31 -1.66 5.14 0.11
CA ILE A 31 -2.75 4.24 0.50
C ILE A 31 -3.72 4.10 -0.66
N PHE A 32 -3.90 2.87 -1.13
CA PHE A 32 -5.00 2.52 -2.02
C PHE A 32 -6.24 2.19 -1.18
N VAL A 33 -7.31 2.96 -1.34
CA VAL A 33 -8.60 2.73 -0.70
C VAL A 33 -9.53 2.06 -1.70
N SER A 34 -9.92 0.82 -1.41
CA SER A 34 -10.83 0.05 -2.26
C SER A 34 -12.28 0.46 -2.01
N GLU A 35 -13.06 0.60 -3.08
CA GLU A 35 -14.51 0.82 -2.99
C GLU A 35 -15.25 -0.43 -2.47
N GLN A 36 -14.65 -1.60 -2.62
CA GLN A 36 -15.19 -2.88 -2.12
C GLN A 36 -14.95 -3.07 -0.61
N GLY A 37 -14.28 -2.13 0.04
CA GLY A 37 -13.91 -2.19 1.44
C GLY A 37 -12.43 -2.51 1.66
N GLY A 38 -11.86 -1.92 2.72
CA GLY A 38 -10.45 -2.08 3.07
C GLY A 38 -9.52 -1.05 2.42
N SER A 39 -8.28 -1.02 2.89
CA SER A 39 -7.23 -0.15 2.41
C SER A 39 -5.91 -0.90 2.36
N THR A 40 -5.09 -0.63 1.35
CA THR A 40 -3.75 -1.19 1.25
C THR A 40 -2.74 -0.06 1.27
N TRP A 41 -1.84 -0.07 2.23
CA TRP A 41 -0.69 0.82 2.27
C TRP A 41 0.42 0.27 1.38
N PHE A 42 1.15 1.16 0.72
CA PHE A 42 2.32 0.87 -0.08
C PHE A 42 3.47 1.78 0.35
N ALA A 43 4.67 1.20 0.43
CA ALA A 43 5.88 1.94 0.73
C ALA A 43 6.13 3.10 -0.26
N PRO A 44 6.86 4.16 0.15
CA PRO A 44 7.18 5.29 -0.73
C PRO A 44 7.91 4.93 -2.03
N ALA A 45 8.55 3.75 -2.09
CA ALA A 45 9.22 3.25 -3.29
C ALA A 45 8.25 2.92 -4.44
N PHE A 46 6.96 2.71 -4.14
CA PHE A 46 5.94 2.48 -5.16
C PHE A 46 5.51 3.80 -5.83
N THR A 47 5.26 3.72 -7.14
CA THR A 47 4.61 4.80 -7.88
C THR A 47 3.13 4.49 -8.05
N PRO A 48 2.24 5.51 -8.20
CA PRO A 48 0.82 5.29 -8.42
C PRO A 48 0.51 4.30 -9.55
N SER A 49 1.22 4.37 -10.68
CA SER A 49 1.03 3.45 -11.81
C SER A 49 1.36 1.99 -11.47
N VAL A 50 2.44 1.77 -10.70
CA VAL A 50 2.80 0.44 -10.20
C VAL A 50 1.76 -0.05 -9.20
N ILE A 51 1.27 0.83 -8.33
CA ILE A 51 0.23 0.48 -7.35
C ILE A 51 -1.02 0.03 -8.09
N PHE A 52 -1.56 0.80 -9.04
CA PHE A 52 -2.77 0.39 -9.77
C PHE A 52 -2.62 -0.92 -10.56
N SER A 53 -1.39 -1.23 -11.01
CA SER A 53 -1.08 -2.47 -11.72
C SER A 53 -0.73 -3.64 -10.77
N HIS A 54 -0.66 -3.39 -9.46
CA HIS A 54 -0.26 -4.38 -8.46
C HIS A 54 -1.34 -5.45 -8.31
N HIS A 55 -0.93 -6.70 -8.13
CA HIS A 55 -1.87 -7.83 -8.04
C HIS A 55 -2.93 -7.69 -6.93
N VAL A 56 -2.64 -6.94 -5.86
CA VAL A 56 -3.58 -6.68 -4.75
C VAL A 56 -4.63 -5.62 -5.02
N THR A 57 -4.41 -4.73 -6.00
CA THR A 57 -5.38 -3.72 -6.43
C THR A 57 -5.96 -4.04 -7.79
N LYS A 58 -5.39 -5.02 -8.51
CA LYS A 58 -5.83 -5.43 -9.84
C LYS A 58 -7.27 -5.92 -9.78
N GLY A 59 -8.15 -5.28 -10.55
CA GLY A 59 -9.58 -5.59 -10.58
C GLY A 59 -10.39 -4.96 -9.44
N LEU A 60 -9.75 -4.17 -8.57
CA LEU A 60 -10.43 -3.35 -7.58
C LEU A 60 -10.60 -1.92 -8.12
N SER A 61 -11.78 -1.35 -7.92
CA SER A 61 -12.01 0.09 -8.07
C SER A 61 -11.64 0.78 -6.76
N GLY A 62 -11.02 1.96 -6.86
CA GLY A 62 -10.53 2.66 -5.68
C GLY A 62 -9.75 3.92 -6.02
N LYS A 63 -9.24 4.57 -4.98
CA LYS A 63 -8.45 5.80 -5.08
C LYS A 63 -7.17 5.71 -4.28
N LEU A 64 -6.14 6.43 -4.72
CA LEU A 64 -4.90 6.64 -3.97
C LEU A 64 -4.99 7.91 -3.14
N ILE A 65 -4.54 7.84 -1.88
CA ILE A 65 -4.42 8.98 -0.96
C ILE A 65 -3.05 9.03 -0.29
#